data_AF-A0A2S9GP51-F1
#
_entry.id   AF-A0A2S9GP51-F1
#
_cell.length_a   1.000
_cell.length_b   1.000
_cell.length_c   1.000
_cell.angle_alpha   90.00
_cell.angle_beta   90.00
_cell.angle_gamma   90.00
#
_symmetry.space_group_name_H-M   'P 1'
#
loop_
_entity.id
_entity.type
_entity.pdbx_description
1 polymer ?
#
loop_
_entity_poly.entity_id
_entity_poly.type
_entity_poly.pdbx_seq_one_letter_code
_entity_poly.pdbx_strand_id
1 'polypeptide(L)' 'RDAVLNLGQQLVDGTAGIEGDDPHVVLDELVSALTETALASRSAGGLYRWEGRYLRGDDQATLLEQIRTVHRRIHR' A
#
# COMPACT_ATOMS: atom_id res chain seq x y z
N ARG A 1 15.20 4.54 3.78
CA ARG A 1 14.07 5.42 3.44
C ARG A 1 13.31 4.82 2.27
N ASP A 2 14.02 4.22 1.32
CA ASP A 2 13.43 3.64 0.11
C ASP A 2 12.58 2.41 0.37
N ALA A 3 12.83 1.66 1.45
CA ALA A 3 12.08 0.44 1.72
C ALA A 3 10.61 0.73 2.03
N VAL A 4 10.32 1.72 2.88
CA VAL A 4 8.93 2.08 3.23
C VAL A 4 8.18 2.71 2.05
N LEU A 5 8.85 3.53 1.24
CA LEU A 5 8.26 4.10 0.01
C LEU A 5 8.04 3.05 -1.07
N ASN A 6 8.95 2.08 -1.19
CA ASN A 6 8.81 0.95 -2.09
C ASN A 6 7.63 0.06 -1.67
N LEU A 7 7.48 -0.24 -0.37
CA LEU A 7 6.29 -0.94 0.10
C LEU A 7 5.00 -0.16 -0.23
N GLY A 8 4.98 1.14 0.05
CA GLY A 8 3.84 2.00 -0.30
C GLY A 8 3.51 1.93 -1.79
N GLN A 9 4.53 1.93 -2.65
CA GLN A 9 4.35 1.79 -4.10
C GLN A 9 3.85 0.40 -4.49
N GLN A 10 4.38 -0.68 -3.91
CA GLN A 10 3.91 -2.04 -4.18
C GLN A 10 2.43 -2.23 -3.83
N LEU A 11 1.95 -1.59 -2.76
CA LEU A 11 0.52 -1.62 -2.41
C LEU A 11 -0.33 -0.86 -3.44
N VAL A 12 0.17 0.27 -3.95
CA VAL A 12 -0.48 1.01 -5.05
C VAL A 12 -0.49 0.18 -6.34
N ASP A 13 0.61 -0.46 -6.68
CA ASP A 13 0.73 -1.22 -7.93
C ASP A 13 -0.09 -2.52 -7.85
N GLY A 14 -0.02 -3.24 -6.73
CA GLY A 14 -0.76 -4.48 -6.52
C GLY A 14 -2.28 -4.31 -6.48
N THR A 15 -2.76 -3.10 -6.19
CA THR A 15 -4.20 -2.78 -6.25
C THR A 15 -4.59 -1.99 -7.50
N ALA A 16 -3.65 -1.73 -8.42
CA ALA A 16 -3.95 -1.01 -9.64
C ALA A 16 -4.77 -1.88 -10.60
N GLY A 17 -5.86 -1.33 -11.12
CA GLY A 17 -6.70 -2.02 -12.11
C GLY A 17 -7.69 -3.03 -11.55
N ILE A 18 -7.77 -3.20 -10.23
CA ILE A 18 -8.84 -3.96 -9.58
C ILE A 18 -10.11 -3.10 -9.61
N GLU A 19 -10.98 -3.39 -10.56
CA GLU A 19 -12.27 -2.72 -10.79
C GLU A 19 -13.30 -3.76 -11.27
N GLY A 20 -14.59 -3.51 -11.02
CA GLY A 20 -15.66 -4.44 -11.38
C GLY A 20 -17.04 -3.93 -10.95
N ASP A 21 -18.09 -4.58 -11.46
CA ASP A 21 -19.48 -4.19 -11.23
C ASP A 21 -20.04 -4.69 -9.88
N ASP A 22 -19.43 -5.72 -9.30
CA ASP A 22 -19.80 -6.27 -7.98
C ASP A 22 -18.84 -5.74 -6.90
N PRO A 23 -19.30 -4.84 -6.01
CA PRO A 23 -18.46 -4.28 -4.95
C PRO A 23 -17.89 -5.32 -3.99
N HIS A 24 -18.58 -6.45 -3.78
CA HIS A 24 -18.08 -7.50 -2.88
C HIS A 24 -16.89 -8.23 -3.49
N VAL A 25 -16.93 -8.51 -4.79
CA VAL A 25 -15.82 -9.14 -5.51
C VAL A 25 -14.61 -8.19 -5.56
N VAL A 26 -14.84 -6.92 -5.90
CA VAL A 26 -13.78 -5.90 -5.93
C VAL A 26 -13.10 -5.76 -4.56
N LEU A 27 -13.87 -5.72 -3.48
CA LEU A 27 -13.32 -5.63 -2.13
C LEU A 27 -12.49 -6.87 -1.76
N ASP A 28 -12.96 -8.06 -2.10
CA ASP A 28 -12.25 -9.32 -1.83
C ASP A 28 -10.91 -9.36 -2.57
N GLU A 29 -10.89 -8.99 -3.86
CA GLU A 29 -9.67 -8.90 -4.66
C GLU A 29 -8.68 -7.86 -4.12
N LEU A 30 -9.17 -6.67 -3.73
CA LEU A 30 -8.35 -5.63 -3.11
C LEU A 30 -7.71 -6.14 -1.80
N VAL A 31 -8.49 -6.76 -0.92
CA VAL A 31 -8.00 -7.30 0.36
C VAL A 31 -6.98 -8.41 0.15
N SER A 32 -7.23 -9.29 -0.83
CA SER A 32 -6.30 -10.36 -1.18
C SER A 32 -4.96 -9.79 -1.66
N ALA A 33 -4.98 -8.88 -2.64
CA ALA A 33 -3.77 -8.25 -3.18
C ALA A 33 -2.95 -7.50 -2.12
N LEU A 34 -3.62 -6.79 -1.21
CA LEU A 34 -2.97 -6.10 -0.09
C LEU A 34 -2.33 -7.09 0.89
N THR A 35 -3.01 -8.20 1.16
CA THR A 35 -2.51 -9.26 2.05
C THR A 35 -1.29 -9.95 1.44
N GLU A 36 -1.34 -10.31 0.16
CA GLU A 36 -0.21 -10.90 -0.56
C GLU A 36 1.01 -9.99 -0.56
N THR A 37 0.80 -8.70 -0.87
CA THR A 37 1.88 -7.70 -0.86
C THR A 37 2.49 -7.56 0.53
N ALA A 38 1.66 -7.49 1.58
CA ALA A 38 2.12 -7.41 2.96
C ALA A 38 2.91 -8.67 3.39
N LEU A 39 2.46 -9.85 2.98
CA LEU A 39 3.15 -11.12 3.26
C LEU A 39 4.49 -11.22 2.54
N ALA A 40 4.55 -10.84 1.26
CA ALA A 40 5.79 -10.80 0.48
C ALA A 40 6.84 -9.85 1.10
N SER A 41 6.36 -8.74 1.68
CA SER A 41 7.20 -7.74 2.34
C SER A 41 7.50 -8.03 3.81
N ARG A 42 7.02 -9.15 4.38
CA ARG A 42 7.06 -9.44 5.82
C ARG A 42 8.47 -9.44 6.42
N SER A 43 9.47 -9.94 5.69
CA SER A 43 10.87 -10.02 6.15
C SER A 43 11.50 -8.63 6.36
N ALA A 44 11.02 -7.60 5.66
CA ALA A 44 11.49 -6.22 5.78
C ALA A 44 10.66 -5.38 6.79
N GLY A 45 9.69 -5.98 7.50
CA GLY A 45 8.77 -5.29 8.40
C GLY A 45 9.42 -4.47 9.53
N GLY A 46 10.59 -4.89 10.01
CA GLY A 46 11.36 -4.13 11.01
C GLY A 46 11.96 -2.84 10.44
N LEU A 47 12.40 -2.87 9.17
CA LEU A 47 13.00 -1.74 8.48
C LEU A 47 11.94 -0.67 8.18
N TYR A 48 10.74 -1.06 7.77
CA TYR A 48 9.64 -0.11 7.51
C TYR A 48 9.24 0.71 8.74
N ARG A 49 9.14 0.07 9.91
CA ARG A 49 8.82 0.77 11.16
C ARG A 49 9.94 1.69 11.65
N TRP A 50 11.19 1.33 11.36
CA TRP A 50 12.32 2.16 11.73
C TRP A 50 12.44 3.38 10.81
N GLU A 51 12.37 3.17 9.48
CA GLU A 51 12.47 4.25 8.49
C GLU A 51 11.27 5.19 8.52
N GLY A 52 10.06 4.68 8.74
CA GLY A 52 8.84 5.49 8.84
C GLY A 52 8.91 6.58 9.93
N ARG A 53 9.66 6.35 11.01
CA ARG A 53 9.85 7.36 12.09
C ARG A 53 10.73 8.54 11.68
N TYR A 54 11.53 8.39 10.63
CA TYR A 54 12.50 9.39 10.19
C TYR A 54 12.18 10.00 8.83
N LEU A 55 11.06 9.62 8.20
CA LEU A 55 10.57 10.29 7.01
C LEU A 55 10.24 11.75 7.34
N ARG A 56 10.66 12.66 6.46
CA ARG A 56 10.40 14.11 6.58
C ARG A 56 10.18 14.70 5.20
N GLY A 57 9.45 15.81 5.14
CA GLY A 57 9.22 16.55 3.90
C GLY A 57 8.60 15.69 2.81
N ASP A 58 9.24 15.66 1.64
CA ASP A 58 8.68 15.05 0.43
C ASP A 58 8.42 13.55 0.54
N ASP A 59 9.17 12.80 1.35
CA ASP A 59 8.89 11.37 1.54
C ASP A 59 7.60 11.14 2.29
N GLN A 60 7.36 11.96 3.31
CA GLN A 60 6.16 11.82 4.11
C GLN A 60 4.94 12.16 3.24
N ALA A 61 5.05 13.19 2.41
CA ALA A 61 4.02 13.53 1.42
C ALA A 61 3.78 12.37 0.43
N THR A 62 4.86 11.78 -0.08
CA THR A 62 4.81 10.64 -1.02
C THR A 62 4.13 9.43 -0.39
N LEU A 63 4.57 9.02 0.80
CA LEU A 63 3.97 7.89 1.51
C LEU A 63 2.48 8.15 1.80
N LEU A 64 2.13 9.35 2.25
CA LEU A 64 0.74 9.70 2.51
C LEU A 64 -0.13 9.63 1.25
N GLU A 65 0.38 10.03 0.09
CA GLU A 65 -0.38 9.93 -1.16
C GLU A 65 -0.58 8.47 -1.61
N GLN A 66 0.44 7.62 -1.42
CA GLN A 66 0.33 6.19 -1.68
C GLN A 66 -0.77 5.56 -0.80
N ILE A 67 -0.77 5.85 0.51
CA ILE A 67 -1.79 5.35 1.43
C ILE A 67 -3.19 5.88 1.09
N ARG A 68 -3.32 7.16 0.74
CA ARG A 68 -4.61 7.74 0.30
C ARG A 68 -5.13 7.08 -0.96
N THR A 69 -4.25 6.73 -1.90
CA THR A 69 -4.64 6.07 -3.15
C THR A 69 -5.26 4.71 -2.87
N VAL A 70 -4.62 3.88 -2.06
CA VAL A 70 -5.18 2.58 -1.66
C VAL A 70 -6.48 2.74 -0.88
N HIS A 71 -6.53 3.69 0.05
CA HIS A 71 -7.73 3.97 0.84
C HIS A 71 -8.93 4.34 -0.05
N ARG A 72 -8.74 5.21 -1.05
CA ARG A 72 -9.81 5.59 -1.99
C ARG A 72 -10.34 4.39 -2.79
N ARG A 73 -9.51 3.39 -3.10
CA ARG A 73 -9.93 2.18 -3.83
C ARG A 73 -10.80 1.28 -2.96
N ILE A 74 -10.47 1.13 -1.68
CA ILE A 74 -11.25 0.33 -0.72
C ILE A 74 -12.61 0.97 -0.43
N HIS A 75 -12.67 2.30 -0.41
CA HIS A 75 -13.88 3.06 -0.05
C HIS A 75 -14.79 3.43 -1.23
N ARG A 76 -14.52 2.89 -2.42
CA ARG A 76 -15.32 3.12 -3.61
C ARG A 76 -16.53 2.20 -3.64
#